data_AF-A0A1E8GMM8-F1
#
_entry.id   AF-A0A1E8GMM8-F1
#
_cell.length_a   1.000
_cell.length_b   1.000
_cell.length_c   1.000
_cell.angle_alpha   90.00
_cell.angle_beta   90.00
_cell.angle_gamma   90.00
#
_symmetry.space_group_name_H-M   'P 1'
#
loop_
_entity.id
_entity.type
_entity.pdbx_description
1 polymer ?
#
loop_
_entity_poly.entity_id
_entity_poly.type
_entity_poly.pdbx_seq_one_letter_code
_entity_poly.pdbx_strand_id
1 'polypeptide(L)'
;MGQTGKLVRDNLQEKIKSSNPEAEFDKLQGEDLQFALREKVIEEFSEFMSAETPSAKTEEAADLIEVLESLLKTYNVSTEELYDVKDAKRILKGSFEDGIYWKTEKNIIKKVENIVGQLKEKNIFESIETYTSRDELVDALGKIDPENTTSLFERNKGIYVLAVVNAKESRSLVMTEDDIYSLLGYLSGEIKVEE
;
A
#
# COMPACT_ATOMS: atom_id res chain seq x y z
N MET A 1 25.37 -17.76 14.32
CA MET A 1 24.57 -18.91 13.84
C MET A 1 23.18 -18.64 14.34
N GLY A 2 22.26 -18.03 13.59
CA GLY A 2 21.87 -18.41 12.23
C GLY A 2 20.83 -19.54 12.26
N GLN A 3 19.97 -19.61 13.28
CA GLN A 3 18.84 -20.53 13.27
C GLN A 3 17.74 -19.88 12.43
N THR A 4 17.57 -20.37 11.21
CA THR A 4 16.38 -20.15 10.37
C THR A 4 15.28 -21.08 10.88
N GLY A 5 14.50 -20.61 11.85
CA GLY A 5 13.27 -21.27 12.30
C GLY A 5 12.06 -20.76 11.52
N LYS A 6 10.98 -21.54 11.51
CA LYS A 6 9.66 -21.08 11.06
C LYS A 6 8.58 -21.49 12.03
N LEU A 7 7.49 -20.72 12.08
CA LEU A 7 6.31 -21.08 12.86
C LEU A 7 5.65 -22.32 12.25
N VAL A 8 5.33 -23.31 13.06
CA VAL A 8 4.65 -24.54 12.64
C VAL A 8 3.38 -24.76 13.47
N ARG A 9 2.40 -25.46 12.90
CA ARG A 9 1.20 -25.89 13.63
C ARG A 9 1.57 -26.79 14.79
N ASP A 10 0.81 -26.70 15.89
CA ASP A 10 1.08 -27.42 17.14
C ASP A 10 1.27 -28.93 16.95
N ASN A 11 0.44 -29.53 16.10
CA ASN A 11 0.46 -30.97 15.84
C ASN A 11 1.55 -31.42 14.85
N LEU A 12 2.34 -30.50 14.27
CA LEU A 12 3.46 -30.87 13.39
C LEU A 12 4.71 -31.29 14.15
N GLN A 13 4.80 -30.98 15.45
CA GLN A 13 6.00 -31.28 16.25
C GLN A 13 6.32 -32.77 16.25
N GLU A 14 5.33 -33.64 16.47
CA GLU A 14 5.52 -35.10 16.46
C GLU A 14 5.99 -35.61 15.09
N LYS A 15 5.36 -35.11 14.02
CA LYS A 15 5.72 -35.47 12.65
C LYS A 15 7.16 -35.05 12.33
N ILE A 16 7.55 -33.83 12.69
CA ILE A 16 8.91 -33.33 12.47
C ILE A 16 9.92 -34.15 13.26
N LYS A 17 9.67 -34.42 14.55
CA LYS A 17 10.54 -35.26 15.41
C LYS A 17 10.70 -36.68 14.89
N SER A 18 9.65 -37.25 14.28
CA SER A 18 9.71 -38.59 13.70
C SER A 18 10.70 -38.67 12.51
N SER A 19 10.81 -37.59 11.73
CA SER A 19 11.74 -37.48 10.60
C SER A 19 13.11 -36.88 10.97
N ASN A 20 13.16 -36.05 12.01
CA ASN A 20 14.34 -35.34 12.48
C ASN A 20 14.33 -35.33 14.03
N PRO A 21 14.89 -36.38 14.67
CA PRO A 21 14.85 -36.54 16.13
C PRO A 21 15.53 -35.40 16.92
N GLU A 22 16.51 -34.74 16.31
CA GLU A 22 17.27 -33.62 16.90
C GLU A 22 16.58 -32.26 16.71
N ALA A 23 15.36 -32.22 16.16
CA ALA A 23 14.62 -30.97 15.99
C ALA A 23 14.26 -30.33 17.34
N GLU A 24 14.70 -29.09 17.52
CA GLU A 24 14.39 -28.24 18.68
C GLU A 24 13.16 -27.36 18.40
N PHE A 25 12.39 -27.06 19.46
CA PHE A 25 11.16 -26.26 19.37
C PHE A 25 11.08 -25.28 20.53
N ASP A 26 10.90 -24.01 20.21
CA ASP A 26 10.60 -22.95 21.17
C ASP A 26 9.13 -22.54 21.10
N LYS A 27 8.57 -22.15 22.26
CA LYS A 27 7.23 -21.55 22.32
C LYS A 27 7.36 -20.03 22.32
N LEU A 28 6.96 -19.42 21.20
CA LEU A 28 6.95 -17.96 21.05
C LEU A 28 5.75 -17.35 21.77
N GLN A 29 5.93 -16.13 22.30
CA GLN A 29 4.87 -15.34 22.94
C GLN A 29 5.04 -13.86 22.62
N GLY A 30 4.02 -13.05 22.88
CA GLY A 30 4.09 -11.60 22.74
C GLY A 30 4.52 -11.15 21.33
N GLU A 31 5.49 -10.24 21.28
CA GLU A 31 5.99 -9.65 20.03
C GLU A 31 6.68 -10.68 19.12
N ASP A 32 7.40 -11.65 19.68
CA ASP A 32 8.08 -12.69 18.89
C ASP A 32 7.07 -13.58 18.16
N LEU A 33 5.96 -13.95 18.83
CA LEU A 33 4.88 -14.70 18.20
C LEU A 33 4.18 -13.87 17.12
N GLN A 34 3.92 -12.59 17.40
CA GLN A 34 3.30 -11.69 16.43
C GLN A 34 4.18 -11.50 15.18
N PHE A 35 5.49 -11.36 15.35
CA PHE A 35 6.45 -11.28 14.25
C PHE A 35 6.43 -12.58 13.43
N ALA A 36 6.54 -13.74 14.09
CA ALA A 36 6.51 -15.03 13.41
C ALA A 36 5.20 -15.30 12.66
N LEU A 37 4.05 -14.86 13.21
CA LEU A 37 2.75 -14.95 12.53
C LEU A 37 2.68 -14.05 11.29
N ARG A 38 3.27 -12.85 11.30
CA ARG A 38 3.34 -11.98 10.11
C ARG A 38 4.20 -12.60 9.01
N GLU A 39 5.36 -13.13 9.35
CA GLU A 39 6.20 -13.87 8.39
C GLU A 39 5.45 -15.07 7.82
N LYS A 40 4.70 -15.78 8.67
CA LYS A 40 3.87 -16.91 8.26
C LYS A 40 2.75 -16.51 7.30
N VAL A 41 2.07 -15.37 7.51
CA VAL A 41 1.10 -14.82 6.53
C VAL A 41 1.73 -14.62 5.15
N ILE A 42 2.97 -14.13 5.10
CA ILE A 42 3.69 -13.90 3.84
C ILE A 42 4.05 -15.23 3.16
N GLU A 43 4.49 -16.24 3.94
CA GLU A 43 4.75 -17.61 3.47
C GLU A 43 3.49 -18.21 2.82
N GLU A 44 2.39 -18.32 3.58
CA GLU A 44 1.14 -18.97 3.12
C GLU A 44 0.50 -18.22 1.94
N PHE A 45 0.58 -16.88 1.92
CA PHE A 45 0.12 -16.09 0.78
C PHE A 45 0.96 -16.38 -0.47
N SER A 46 2.28 -16.51 -0.33
CA SER A 46 3.18 -16.83 -1.45
C SER A 46 2.91 -18.24 -1.98
N GLU A 47 2.64 -19.20 -1.10
CA GLU A 47 2.26 -20.57 -1.45
C GLU A 47 0.90 -20.59 -2.18
N PHE A 48 -0.12 -19.89 -1.67
CA PHE A 48 -1.42 -19.74 -2.34
C PHE A 48 -1.30 -19.15 -3.77
N MET A 49 -0.46 -18.14 -3.94
CA MET A 49 -0.21 -17.53 -5.24
C MET A 49 0.49 -18.50 -6.20
N SER A 50 1.40 -19.34 -5.68
CA SER A 50 2.21 -20.29 -6.47
C SER A 50 1.47 -21.60 -6.77
N ALA A 51 0.45 -21.96 -5.99
CA ALA A 51 -0.32 -23.19 -6.18
C ALA A 51 -1.02 -23.23 -7.55
N GLU A 52 -0.80 -24.31 -8.31
CA GLU A 52 -1.28 -24.43 -9.70
C GLU A 52 -2.66 -25.10 -9.81
N THR A 53 -3.07 -25.89 -8.82
CA THR A 53 -4.34 -26.65 -8.86
C THR A 53 -5.38 -26.06 -7.91
N PRO A 54 -6.69 -26.21 -8.19
CA PRO A 54 -7.74 -25.79 -7.27
C PRO A 54 -7.63 -26.46 -5.89
N SER A 55 -7.22 -27.72 -5.82
CA SER A 55 -7.03 -28.45 -4.56
C SER A 55 -5.91 -27.81 -3.75
N ALA A 56 -4.73 -27.61 -4.36
CA ALA A 56 -3.61 -26.97 -3.69
C ALA A 56 -3.96 -25.54 -3.25
N LYS A 57 -4.58 -24.73 -4.12
CA LYS A 57 -5.06 -23.39 -3.74
C LYS A 57 -6.04 -23.40 -2.56
N THR A 58 -6.87 -24.43 -2.45
CA THR A 58 -7.81 -24.56 -1.32
C THR A 58 -7.08 -24.87 -0.02
N GLU A 59 -6.07 -25.73 -0.07
CA GLU A 59 -5.20 -26.04 1.08
C GLU A 59 -4.45 -24.80 1.55
N GLU A 60 -3.75 -24.10 0.65
CA GLU A 60 -2.99 -22.88 1.01
C GLU A 60 -3.91 -21.73 1.46
N ALA A 61 -5.12 -21.61 0.90
CA ALA A 61 -6.09 -20.63 1.37
C ALA A 61 -6.59 -20.93 2.79
N ALA A 62 -6.75 -22.21 3.14
CA ALA A 62 -7.11 -22.61 4.49
C ALA A 62 -5.99 -22.32 5.49
N ASP A 63 -4.74 -22.57 5.10
CA ASP A 63 -3.56 -22.24 5.92
C ASP A 63 -3.40 -20.72 6.09
N LEU A 64 -3.63 -19.93 5.03
CA LEU A 64 -3.66 -18.46 5.09
C LEU A 64 -4.76 -17.94 6.03
N ILE A 65 -5.96 -18.52 6.02
CA ILE A 65 -7.03 -18.14 6.96
C ILE A 65 -6.64 -18.46 8.40
N GLU A 66 -6.12 -19.67 8.67
CA GLU A 66 -5.70 -20.08 10.02
C GLU A 66 -4.65 -19.12 10.62
N VAL A 67 -3.64 -18.74 9.83
CA VAL A 67 -2.60 -17.82 10.29
C VAL A 67 -3.13 -16.40 10.47
N LEU A 68 -4.03 -15.92 9.61
CA LEU A 68 -4.67 -14.62 9.76
C LEU A 68 -5.53 -14.55 11.02
N GLU A 69 -6.34 -15.59 11.30
CA GLU A 69 -7.13 -15.66 12.52
C GLU A 69 -6.24 -15.70 13.77
N SER A 70 -5.13 -16.46 13.73
CA SER A 70 -4.15 -16.51 14.81
C SER A 70 -3.48 -15.15 15.04
N LEU A 71 -3.13 -14.43 13.98
CA LEU A 71 -2.56 -13.09 14.05
C LEU A 71 -3.56 -12.07 14.61
N LEU A 72 -4.83 -12.12 14.19
CA LEU A 72 -5.88 -11.24 14.70
C LEU A 72 -6.13 -11.40 16.20
N LYS A 73 -6.06 -12.64 16.71
CA LYS A 73 -6.13 -12.90 18.15
C LYS A 73 -5.03 -12.17 18.93
N THR A 74 -3.84 -11.96 18.34
CA THR A 74 -2.77 -11.17 18.99
C THR A 74 -3.10 -9.67 19.10
N TYR A 75 -4.04 -9.19 18.28
CA TYR A 75 -4.56 -7.82 18.35
C TYR A 75 -5.88 -7.72 19.14
N ASN A 76 -6.30 -8.81 19.81
CA ASN A 76 -7.59 -8.92 20.48
C ASN A 76 -8.80 -8.72 19.54
N VAL A 77 -8.63 -9.00 18.25
CA VAL A 77 -9.71 -8.96 17.25
C VAL A 77 -10.32 -10.34 17.13
N SER A 78 -11.64 -10.41 17.26
CA SER A 78 -12.38 -11.66 17.08
C SER A 78 -12.65 -11.95 15.60
N THR A 79 -12.90 -13.22 15.27
CA THR A 79 -13.34 -13.60 13.93
C THR A 79 -14.70 -13.01 13.59
N GLU A 80 -15.61 -12.89 14.56
CA GLU A 80 -16.92 -12.23 14.41
C GLU A 80 -16.75 -10.77 13.98
N GLU A 81 -15.89 -10.01 14.67
CA GLU A 81 -15.60 -8.61 14.33
C GLU A 81 -14.98 -8.47 12.92
N LEU A 82 -14.09 -9.40 12.54
CA LEU A 82 -13.54 -9.44 11.18
C LEU A 82 -14.66 -9.61 10.13
N TYR A 83 -15.58 -10.55 10.38
CA TYR A 83 -16.68 -10.84 9.47
C TYR A 83 -17.67 -9.68 9.38
N ASP A 84 -17.98 -9.02 10.50
CA ASP A 84 -18.83 -7.83 10.53
C ASP A 84 -18.23 -6.70 9.68
N VAL A 85 -16.93 -6.43 9.83
CA VAL A 85 -16.24 -5.40 9.02
C VAL A 85 -16.21 -5.80 7.54
N LYS A 86 -16.00 -7.08 7.22
CA LYS A 86 -16.01 -7.60 5.84
C LYS A 86 -17.38 -7.43 5.20
N ASP A 87 -18.45 -7.77 5.91
CA ASP A 87 -19.82 -7.75 5.40
C ASP A 87 -20.34 -6.31 5.30
N ALA A 88 -20.01 -5.44 6.25
CA ALA A 88 -20.28 -4.01 6.14
C ALA A 88 -19.60 -3.39 4.91
N LYS A 89 -18.33 -3.74 4.62
CA LYS A 89 -17.66 -3.32 3.39
C LYS A 89 -18.35 -3.85 2.13
N ARG A 90 -18.81 -5.11 2.15
CA ARG A 90 -19.55 -5.70 1.03
C ARG A 90 -20.85 -4.97 0.75
N ILE A 91 -21.60 -4.60 1.80
CA ILE A 91 -22.84 -3.83 1.67
C ILE A 91 -22.56 -2.42 1.14
N LEU A 92 -21.56 -1.74 1.69
CA LEU A 92 -21.28 -0.33 1.37
C LEU A 92 -20.55 -0.13 0.03
N LYS A 93 -19.66 -1.06 -0.35
CA LYS A 93 -18.73 -0.91 -1.47
C LYS A 93 -18.90 -1.98 -2.56
N GLY A 94 -19.84 -2.91 -2.37
CA GLY A 94 -19.99 -4.08 -3.23
C GLY A 94 -18.94 -5.16 -2.97
N SER A 95 -18.97 -6.19 -3.81
CA SER A 95 -18.02 -7.29 -3.81
C SER A 95 -17.13 -7.22 -5.06
N PHE A 96 -16.25 -8.20 -5.25
CA PHE A 96 -15.46 -8.35 -6.46
C PHE A 96 -16.14 -9.24 -7.52
N GLU A 97 -17.42 -9.60 -7.35
CA GLU A 97 -18.14 -10.53 -8.25
C GLU A 97 -18.33 -9.99 -9.66
N ASP A 98 -18.56 -8.68 -9.80
CA ASP A 98 -18.71 -8.03 -11.11
C ASP A 98 -17.38 -7.93 -11.89
N GLY A 99 -16.24 -8.27 -11.26
CA GLY A 99 -14.92 -8.27 -11.91
C GLY A 99 -14.50 -6.89 -12.44
N ILE A 100 -15.00 -5.80 -11.86
CA ILE A 100 -14.75 -4.44 -12.33
C ILE A 100 -13.29 -4.07 -12.07
N TYR A 101 -12.53 -3.92 -13.15
CA TYR A 101 -11.16 -3.41 -13.11
C TYR A 101 -11.15 -1.93 -13.50
N TRP A 102 -10.92 -1.05 -12.53
CA TRP A 102 -10.78 0.38 -12.80
C TRP A 102 -9.52 0.64 -13.63
N LYS A 103 -9.72 1.22 -14.82
CA LYS A 103 -8.63 1.73 -15.66
C LYS A 103 -8.62 3.25 -15.50
N THR A 104 -7.57 3.80 -14.89
CA THR A 104 -7.33 5.24 -14.95
C THR A 104 -7.25 5.68 -16.40
N GLU A 105 -8.15 6.57 -16.81
CA GLU A 105 -8.12 7.13 -18.14
C GLU A 105 -6.96 8.12 -18.28
N LYS A 106 -6.43 8.22 -19.51
CA LYS A 106 -5.61 9.33 -20.01
C LYS A 106 -6.21 10.74 -19.74
N ASN A 107 -7.44 10.82 -19.22
CA ASN A 107 -8.12 12.05 -18.82
C ASN A 107 -7.55 12.68 -17.54
N ILE A 108 -7.05 11.91 -16.56
CA ILE A 108 -6.45 12.54 -15.36
C ILE A 108 -5.14 13.24 -15.74
N ILE A 109 -4.29 12.59 -16.56
CA ILE A 109 -3.06 13.20 -17.10
C ILE A 109 -3.41 14.48 -17.86
N LYS A 110 -4.37 14.44 -18.80
CA LYS A 110 -4.79 15.63 -19.55
C LYS A 110 -5.39 16.73 -18.67
N LYS A 111 -6.13 16.39 -17.61
CA LYS A 111 -6.67 17.36 -16.65
C LYS A 111 -5.54 18.02 -15.86
N VAL A 112 -4.60 17.24 -15.34
CA VAL A 112 -3.42 17.76 -14.63
C VAL A 112 -2.55 18.63 -15.55
N GLU A 113 -2.29 18.19 -16.79
CA GLU A 113 -1.55 18.98 -17.79
C GLU A 113 -2.25 20.32 -18.11
N ASN A 114 -3.58 20.32 -18.28
CA ASN A 114 -4.37 21.53 -18.49
C ASN A 114 -4.24 22.50 -17.30
N ILE A 115 -4.40 21.99 -16.07
CA ILE A 115 -4.28 22.81 -14.87
C ILE A 115 -2.87 23.39 -14.73
N VAL A 116 -1.83 22.57 -14.95
CA VAL A 116 -0.44 23.02 -14.95
C VAL A 116 -0.21 24.11 -16.00
N GLY A 117 -0.84 23.99 -17.18
CA GLY A 117 -0.87 25.04 -18.19
C GLY A 117 -1.42 26.37 -17.64
N GLN A 118 -2.57 26.34 -16.97
CA GLN A 118 -3.18 27.54 -16.36
C GLN A 118 -2.31 28.17 -15.27
N LEU A 119 -1.64 27.35 -14.45
CA LEU A 119 -0.71 27.84 -13.41
C LEU A 119 0.52 28.52 -14.04
N LYS A 120 1.05 27.96 -15.14
CA LYS A 120 2.14 28.55 -15.93
C LYS A 120 1.72 29.89 -16.53
N GLU A 121 0.53 29.99 -17.13
CA GLU A 121 0.00 31.24 -17.68
C GLU A 121 -0.13 32.35 -16.62
N LYS A 122 -0.46 31.97 -15.38
CA LYS A 122 -0.56 32.90 -14.25
C LYS A 122 0.80 33.27 -13.62
N ASN A 123 1.92 32.71 -14.10
CA ASN A 123 3.28 32.94 -13.60
C ASN A 123 3.42 32.80 -12.07
N ILE A 124 2.74 31.80 -11.49
CA ILE A 124 2.70 31.59 -10.03
C ILE A 124 3.99 30.95 -9.52
N PHE A 125 4.61 30.11 -10.34
CA PHE A 125 5.82 29.34 -10.04
C PHE A 125 6.87 29.59 -11.12
N GLU A 126 8.15 29.49 -10.78
CA GLU A 126 9.25 29.65 -11.74
C GLU A 126 9.33 28.48 -12.72
N SER A 127 9.08 27.26 -12.24
CA SER A 127 8.93 26.07 -13.09
C SER A 127 7.92 25.09 -12.50
N ILE A 128 7.28 24.30 -13.37
CA ILE A 128 6.33 23.25 -12.98
C ILE A 128 6.51 22.06 -13.92
N GLU A 129 6.68 20.87 -13.33
CA GLU A 129 6.84 19.59 -14.02
C GLU A 129 5.88 18.53 -13.45
N THR A 130 5.48 17.57 -14.28
CA THR A 130 4.52 16.51 -13.96
C THR A 130 5.16 15.15 -14.10
N TYR A 131 4.89 14.23 -13.17
CA TYR A 131 5.46 12.88 -13.16
C TYR A 131 4.36 11.83 -12.99
N THR A 132 4.49 10.71 -13.71
CA THR A 132 3.47 9.65 -13.73
C THR A 132 3.82 8.46 -12.84
N SER A 133 5.02 8.45 -12.28
CA SER A 133 5.47 7.48 -11.31
C SER A 133 6.20 8.16 -10.15
N ARG A 134 6.19 7.49 -8.98
CA ARG A 134 6.93 7.93 -7.80
C ARG A 134 8.44 7.95 -8.05
N ASP A 135 8.95 6.95 -8.77
CA ASP A 135 10.39 6.81 -9.01
C ASP A 135 10.92 7.97 -9.87
N GLU A 136 10.18 8.36 -10.92
CA GLU A 136 10.50 9.54 -11.74
C GLU A 136 10.53 10.84 -10.90
N LEU A 137 9.55 11.02 -10.00
CA LEU A 137 9.48 12.19 -9.14
C LEU A 137 10.66 12.24 -8.15
N VAL A 138 10.99 11.12 -7.51
CA VAL A 138 12.09 11.03 -6.53
C VAL A 138 13.42 11.35 -7.20
N ASP A 139 13.65 10.83 -8.41
CA ASP A 139 14.84 11.14 -9.22
C ASP A 139 14.94 12.63 -9.59
N ALA A 140 13.81 13.29 -9.84
CA ALA A 140 13.76 14.71 -10.11
C ALA A 140 14.00 15.57 -8.86
N LEU A 141 13.33 15.23 -7.74
CA LEU A 141 13.48 15.90 -6.45
C LEU A 141 14.90 15.81 -5.92
N GLY A 142 15.54 14.65 -6.02
CA GLY A 142 16.93 14.46 -5.59
C GLY A 142 17.93 15.36 -6.31
N LYS A 143 17.57 15.93 -7.47
CA LYS A 143 18.40 16.91 -8.20
C LYS A 143 18.15 18.35 -7.75
N ILE A 144 17.01 18.64 -7.12
CA ILE A 144 16.51 19.99 -6.84
C ILE A 144 16.54 20.31 -5.33
N ASP A 145 16.10 19.37 -4.49
CA ASP A 145 16.02 19.51 -3.03
C ASP A 145 16.27 18.14 -2.33
N PRO A 146 17.55 17.72 -2.22
CA PRO A 146 17.93 16.42 -1.67
C PRO A 146 17.52 16.22 -0.20
N GLU A 147 17.41 17.30 0.57
CA GLU A 147 17.18 17.26 2.02
C GLU A 147 15.70 17.01 2.36
N ASN A 148 14.76 17.53 1.55
CA ASN A 148 13.31 17.31 1.75
C ASN A 148 12.73 16.09 1.02
N THR A 149 13.54 15.34 0.26
CA THR A 149 13.05 14.20 -0.55
C THR A 149 12.47 13.06 0.31
N THR A 150 12.81 12.98 1.60
CA THR A 150 12.49 11.80 2.43
C THR A 150 11.15 11.91 3.19
N SER A 151 10.59 13.12 3.39
CA SER A 151 9.47 13.35 4.32
C SER A 151 8.10 13.54 3.67
N LEU A 152 8.00 13.55 2.33
CA LEU A 152 6.78 13.93 1.60
C LEU A 152 5.84 12.78 1.23
N PHE A 153 6.14 11.54 1.62
CA PHE A 153 5.47 10.38 1.04
C PHE A 153 4.66 9.56 2.04
N GLU A 154 3.37 9.86 2.15
CA GLU A 154 2.38 8.89 2.59
C GLU A 154 1.16 8.83 1.64
N ARG A 155 0.91 7.60 1.13
CA ARG A 155 -0.41 7.04 0.76
C ARG A 155 -1.14 7.39 -0.54
N ASN A 156 -0.51 7.92 -1.59
CA ASN A 156 -1.21 8.06 -2.88
C ASN A 156 -0.50 7.34 -4.04
N LYS A 157 -1.24 6.46 -4.74
CA LYS A 157 -0.92 5.96 -6.10
C LYS A 157 -1.54 6.96 -7.08
N GLY A 158 -0.74 7.81 -7.75
CA GLY A 158 -1.28 8.87 -8.62
C GLY A 158 -0.23 9.63 -9.43
N ILE A 159 -0.68 10.69 -10.12
CA ILE A 159 0.17 11.66 -10.82
C ILE A 159 0.68 12.67 -9.80
N TYR A 160 1.96 13.00 -9.88
CA TYR A 160 2.58 14.01 -9.01
C TYR A 160 2.94 15.25 -9.81
N VAL A 161 2.82 16.42 -9.19
CA VAL A 161 3.27 17.68 -9.78
C VAL A 161 4.31 18.32 -8.87
N LEU A 162 5.46 18.64 -9.44
CA LEU A 162 6.52 19.37 -8.77
C LEU A 162 6.49 20.81 -9.26
N ALA A 163 6.31 21.75 -8.33
CA ALA A 163 6.39 23.18 -8.60
C ALA A 163 7.61 23.79 -7.90
N VAL A 164 8.44 24.51 -8.65
CA VAL A 164 9.58 25.27 -8.10
C VAL A 164 9.13 26.69 -7.85
N VAL A 165 9.11 27.06 -6.56
CA VAL A 165 8.66 28.38 -6.10
C VAL A 165 9.78 29.41 -6.27
N ASN A 166 11.03 29.01 -6.00
CA ASN A 166 12.22 29.86 -6.14
C ASN A 166 13.48 28.98 -6.27
N ALA A 167 14.13 29.00 -7.43
CA ALA A 167 15.33 28.22 -7.73
C ALA A 167 16.58 28.70 -6.98
N LYS A 168 16.62 29.95 -6.50
CA LYS A 168 17.73 30.48 -5.69
C LYS A 168 17.64 30.08 -4.21
N GLU A 169 16.43 29.84 -3.72
CA GLU A 169 16.17 29.45 -2.32
C GLU A 169 15.93 27.94 -2.16
N SER A 170 16.06 27.16 -3.24
CA SER A 170 15.83 25.71 -3.28
C SER A 170 14.45 25.30 -2.73
N ARG A 171 13.43 26.14 -2.92
CA ARG A 171 12.07 25.84 -2.44
C ARG A 171 11.25 25.17 -3.53
N SER A 172 10.91 23.92 -3.30
CA SER A 172 10.02 23.14 -4.15
C SER A 172 8.76 22.71 -3.37
N LEU A 173 7.64 22.57 -4.08
CA LEU A 173 6.40 22.04 -3.55
C LEU A 173 6.01 20.82 -4.38
N VAL A 174 5.80 19.69 -3.70
CA VAL A 174 5.16 18.53 -4.30
C VAL A 174 3.66 18.66 -4.03
N MET A 175 2.89 18.63 -5.11
CA MET A 175 1.44 18.75 -5.06
C MET A 175 0.80 17.46 -5.57
N THR A 176 -0.23 17.00 -4.85
CA THR A 176 -1.16 15.98 -5.33
C THR A 176 -2.23 16.61 -6.23
N GLU A 177 -3.05 15.77 -6.87
CA GLU A 177 -4.21 16.24 -7.65
C GLU A 177 -5.13 17.14 -6.81
N ASP A 178 -5.42 16.76 -5.56
CA ASP A 178 -6.29 17.53 -4.66
C ASP A 178 -5.69 18.90 -4.26
N ASP A 179 -4.37 18.95 -4.05
CA ASP A 179 -3.66 20.20 -3.74
C ASP A 179 -3.76 21.19 -4.91
N ILE A 180 -3.71 20.68 -6.13
CA ILE A 180 -3.77 21.47 -7.36
C ILE A 180 -5.17 22.06 -7.55
N TYR A 181 -6.23 21.26 -7.37
CA TYR A 181 -7.61 21.78 -7.43
C TYR A 181 -7.89 22.80 -6.34
N SER A 182 -7.40 22.56 -5.12
CA SER A 182 -7.53 23.48 -4.00
C SER A 182 -6.85 24.82 -4.29
N LEU A 183 -5.62 24.79 -4.83
CA LEU A 183 -4.88 26.00 -5.21
C LEU A 183 -5.60 26.77 -6.32
N LEU A 184 -6.06 26.09 -7.38
CA LEU A 184 -6.82 26.76 -8.43
C LEU A 184 -8.08 27.43 -7.88
N GLY A 185 -8.79 26.79 -6.96
CA GLY A 185 -10.02 27.36 -6.42
C GLY A 185 -9.82 28.58 -5.56
N TYR A 186 -8.72 28.60 -4.82
CA TYR A 186 -8.27 29.81 -4.15
C TYR A 186 -7.94 30.93 -5.15
N LEU A 187 -7.31 30.60 -6.28
CA LEU A 187 -6.88 31.58 -7.29
C LEU A 187 -8.01 32.06 -8.23
N SER A 188 -9.06 31.25 -8.43
CA SER A 188 -10.23 31.59 -9.24
C SER A 188 -11.34 32.31 -8.46
N GLY A 189 -11.22 32.36 -7.12
CA GLY A 189 -12.15 33.06 -6.23
C GLY A 189 -13.42 32.29 -5.87
N GLU A 190 -13.77 31.23 -6.59
CA GLU A 190 -14.92 30.34 -6.34
C GLU A 190 -14.64 29.00 -7.03
N ILE A 191 -14.86 27.86 -6.38
CA ILE A 191 -15.16 26.62 -7.09
C ILE A 191 -16.46 26.04 -6.53
N LYS A 192 -17.50 26.03 -7.36
CA LYS A 192 -18.51 24.95 -7.36
C LYS A 192 -17.88 23.76 -8.09
N VAL A 193 -17.50 22.73 -7.35
CA VAL A 193 -17.19 21.43 -7.94
C VAL A 193 -18.55 20.75 -8.08
N GLU A 194 -19.09 20.65 -9.30
CA GLU A 194 -20.22 19.74 -9.55
C GLU A 194 -19.68 18.30 -9.60
N GLU A 195 -20.46 17.39 -9.00
CA GLU A 195 -20.20 15.96 -8.78
C GLU A 195 -19.88 15.15 -10.04
#